data_AF-A0AAU2IW82-F1
#
_entry.id   AF-A0AAU2IW82-F1
#
_cell.length_a   1.000
_cell.length_b   1.000
_cell.length_c   1.000
_cell.angle_alpha   90.00
_cell.angle_beta   90.00
_cell.angle_gamma   90.00
#
_symmetry.space_group_name_H-M   'P 1'
#
loop_
_entity.id
_entity.type
_entity.pdbx_description
1 polymer ?
#
loop_
_entity_poly.entity_id
_entity_poly.type
_entity_poly.pdbx_seq_one_letter_code
_entity_poly.pdbx_strand_id
1 'polypeptide(L)'
;MPVYALGHDVGPDRTDRPQAVVVGNVVRGADDGRLRWNGTVPVGCVGAPVFVGVPLGDQRLKPVCLGVVLPAVDTRHPVAAFDGIRSAVRELPDPSSSTTPDTPASASGRWWRRAR
;
A
#
# COMPACT_ATOMS: atom_id res chain seq x y z
N MET A 1 7.02 -16.92 -4.13
CA MET A 1 5.57 -17.14 -4.31
C MET A 1 5.04 -16.06 -5.24
N PRO A 2 4.29 -16.41 -6.30
CA PRO A 2 3.73 -15.43 -7.23
C PRO A 2 2.76 -14.48 -6.53
N VAL A 3 2.88 -13.19 -6.86
CA VAL A 3 2.03 -12.12 -6.32
C VAL A 3 1.79 -11.03 -7.37
N TYR A 4 0.81 -10.18 -7.08
CA TYR A 4 0.38 -9.07 -7.93
C TYR A 4 0.41 -7.79 -7.10
N ALA A 5 1.07 -6.74 -7.59
CA ALA A 5 0.89 -5.39 -7.05
C ALA A 5 -0.09 -4.63 -7.94
N LEU A 6 -1.13 -4.04 -7.35
CA LEU A 6 -2.09 -3.19 -8.06
C LEU A 6 -1.79 -1.74 -7.74
N GLY A 7 -1.15 -1.04 -8.67
CA GLY A 7 -0.72 0.33 -8.47
C GLY A 7 -0.83 1.15 -9.74
N HIS A 8 0.05 2.13 -9.88
CA HIS A 8 0.15 2.95 -11.07
C HIS A 8 1.52 2.76 -11.71
N ASP A 9 1.56 2.67 -13.03
CA ASP A 9 2.77 3.01 -13.74
C ASP A 9 2.94 4.54 -13.72
N VAL A 10 4.15 5.01 -13.91
CA VAL A 10 4.44 6.44 -13.95
C VAL A 10 5.23 6.69 -15.21
N GLY A 11 4.63 7.43 -16.14
CA GLY A 11 5.30 7.84 -17.36
C GLY A 11 6.60 8.61 -17.07
N PRO A 12 7.48 8.75 -18.07
CA PRO A 12 8.80 9.38 -17.88
C PRO A 12 8.74 10.82 -17.36
N ASP A 13 7.67 11.55 -17.68
CA ASP A 13 7.40 12.91 -17.19
C ASP A 13 6.57 12.96 -15.89
N ARG A 14 6.13 11.79 -15.40
CA ARG A 14 5.30 11.59 -14.21
C ARG A 14 3.92 12.27 -14.23
N THR A 15 3.45 12.66 -15.41
CA THR A 15 2.14 13.26 -15.60
C THR A 15 1.06 12.22 -15.86
N ASP A 16 1.41 11.11 -16.52
CA ASP A 16 0.54 9.97 -16.70
C ASP A 16 0.65 8.96 -15.54
N ARG A 17 -0.49 8.39 -15.15
CA ARG A 17 -0.64 7.44 -14.02
C ARG A 17 -1.64 6.32 -14.35
N PRO A 18 -1.43 5.55 -15.42
CA PRO A 18 -2.34 4.47 -15.75
C PRO A 18 -2.27 3.40 -14.66
N GLN A 19 -3.41 2.78 -14.38
CA GLN A 19 -3.45 1.65 -13.45
C GLN A 19 -2.67 0.47 -14.04
N ALA A 20 -1.81 -0.16 -13.25
CA ALA A 20 -0.98 -1.27 -13.66
C ALA A 20 -1.13 -2.45 -12.69
N VAL A 21 -1.07 -3.65 -13.25
CA VAL A 21 -0.89 -4.90 -12.49
C VAL A 21 0.53 -5.36 -12.72
N VAL A 22 1.34 -5.31 -11.68
CA VAL A 22 2.73 -5.78 -11.71
C VAL A 22 2.74 -7.20 -11.18
N VAL A 23 3.22 -8.14 -12.00
CA VAL A 23 3.38 -9.54 -11.60
C VAL A 23 4.80 -9.73 -11.07
N GLY A 24 4.94 -10.38 -9.93
CA GLY A 24 6.25 -10.69 -9.39
C GLY A 24 6.21 -11.83 -8.39
N ASN A 25 7.22 -11.86 -7.54
CA ASN A 25 7.35 -12.86 -6.50
C ASN A 25 7.62 -12.18 -5.16
N VAL A 26 7.08 -12.75 -4.08
CA VAL A 26 7.57 -12.46 -2.72
C VAL A 26 8.38 -13.62 -2.18
N VAL A 27 9.37 -13.26 -1.38
CA VAL A 27 10.19 -14.15 -0.56
C VAL A 27 10.06 -13.74 0.89
N ARG A 28 10.22 -14.69 1.81
CA ARG A 28 10.32 -14.41 3.24
C ARG A 28 11.79 -14.18 3.58
N GLY A 29 12.11 -13.07 4.24
CA GLY A 29 13.46 -12.79 4.74
C GLY A 29 13.86 -13.84 5.77
N ALA A 30 15.10 -14.33 5.69
CA ALA A 30 15.63 -15.32 6.62
C ALA A 30 15.84 -14.72 8.03
N ASP A 31 16.25 -13.45 8.08
CA ASP A 31 16.67 -12.81 9.33
C ASP A 31 15.49 -12.25 10.15
N ASP A 32 14.50 -11.68 9.47
CA ASP A 32 13.38 -10.95 10.10
C ASP A 32 12.01 -11.61 9.88
N GLY A 33 11.94 -12.66 9.05
CA GLY A 33 10.69 -13.31 8.66
C GLY A 33 9.75 -12.42 7.84
N ARG A 34 10.17 -11.23 7.41
CA ARG A 34 9.31 -10.27 6.71
C ARG A 34 9.21 -10.60 5.23
N LEU A 35 8.07 -10.30 4.63
CA LEU A 35 7.89 -10.47 3.19
C LEU A 35 8.67 -9.39 2.44
N ARG A 36 9.35 -9.78 1.37
CA ARG A 36 10.02 -8.87 0.44
C ARG A 36 9.64 -9.23 -0.99
N TRP A 37 9.28 -8.23 -1.78
CA TRP A 37 9.16 -8.36 -3.22
C TRP A 37 10.54 -8.63 -3.84
N ASN A 38 10.59 -9.64 -4.70
CA ASN A 38 11.78 -10.09 -5.41
C ASN A 38 11.65 -9.76 -6.89
N GLY A 39 12.30 -8.68 -7.31
CA GLY A 39 12.25 -8.14 -8.67
C GLY A 39 12.04 -6.63 -8.66
N THR A 40 11.94 -6.05 -9.86
CA THR A 40 11.68 -4.62 -10.03
C THR A 40 10.23 -4.29 -9.69
N VAL A 41 10.01 -3.20 -8.96
CA VAL A 41 8.69 -2.58 -8.79
C VAL A 41 8.73 -1.20 -9.45
N PRO A 42 7.80 -0.89 -10.37
CA PRO A 42 7.66 0.45 -10.91
C PRO A 42 7.48 1.48 -9.79
N VAL A 43 8.08 2.67 -9.94
CA VAL A 43 8.10 3.68 -8.88
C VAL A 43 6.69 4.07 -8.39
N GLY A 44 5.69 4.10 -9.28
CA GLY A 44 4.29 4.38 -8.91
C GLY A 44 3.55 3.25 -8.21
N CYS A 45 4.19 2.09 -8.09
CA CYS A 45 3.67 0.95 -7.34
C CYS A 45 4.26 0.87 -5.92
N VAL A 46 5.14 1.79 -5.51
CA VAL A 46 5.49 1.94 -4.09
C VAL A 46 4.25 2.43 -3.34
N GLY A 47 3.87 1.72 -2.28
CA GLY A 47 2.61 1.90 -1.55
C GLY A 47 1.44 1.07 -2.10
N ALA A 48 1.60 0.39 -3.23
CA ALA A 48 0.55 -0.44 -3.80
C ALA A 48 0.25 -1.67 -2.94
N PRO A 49 -1.02 -2.10 -2.84
CA PRO A 49 -1.37 -3.38 -2.22
C PRO A 49 -0.80 -4.56 -3.01
N VAL A 50 -0.26 -5.54 -2.29
CA VAL A 50 0.27 -6.79 -2.82
C VAL A 50 -0.72 -7.93 -2.56
N PHE A 51 -1.10 -8.66 -3.59
CA PHE A 51 -2.06 -9.76 -3.52
C PHE A 51 -1.41 -11.09 -3.90
N VAL A 52 -1.81 -12.15 -3.21
CA VAL A 52 -1.68 -13.52 -3.68
C VAL A 52 -3.02 -14.02 -4.20
N GLY A 53 -3.01 -14.84 -5.25
CA GLY A 53 -4.21 -15.54 -5.72
C GLY A 53 -4.33 -16.89 -5.02
N VAL A 54 -5.39 -17.07 -4.21
CA VAL A 54 -5.74 -18.39 -3.66
C VAL A 54 -6.68 -19.08 -4.66
N PRO A 55 -6.33 -20.27 -5.20
CA PRO A 55 -7.18 -20.96 -6.17
C PRO A 55 -8.56 -21.30 -5.58
N LEU A 56 -9.62 -21.10 -6.37
CA LEU A 56 -11.00 -21.50 -6.04
C LEU A 56 -11.55 -22.58 -6.98
N GLY A 57 -10.72 -23.17 -7.84
CA GLY A 57 -11.16 -24.04 -8.95
C GLY A 57 -11.67 -23.24 -10.16
N ASP A 58 -11.90 -23.92 -11.28
CA ASP A 58 -12.46 -23.35 -12.52
C ASP A 58 -11.79 -22.05 -13.00
N GLN A 59 -10.46 -21.97 -12.95
CA GLN A 59 -9.68 -20.76 -13.31
C GLN A 59 -10.05 -19.51 -12.49
N ARG A 60 -10.72 -19.66 -11.33
CA ARG A 60 -11.02 -18.58 -10.40
C ARG A 60 -9.97 -18.51 -9.30
N LEU A 61 -9.72 -17.29 -8.84
CA LEU A 61 -8.86 -17.01 -7.71
C LEU A 61 -9.53 -16.02 -6.75
N LYS A 62 -9.28 -16.21 -5.46
CA LYS A 62 -9.55 -15.22 -4.42
C LYS A 62 -8.29 -14.39 -4.23
N PRO A 63 -8.29 -13.07 -4.52
CA PRO A 63 -7.17 -12.22 -4.17
C PRO A 63 -7.14 -12.05 -2.65
N VAL A 64 -5.99 -12.31 -2.05
CA VAL A 64 -5.73 -12.07 -0.63
C VAL A 64 -4.62 -11.04 -0.53
N CYS A 65 -4.94 -9.88 0.05
CA CYS A 65 -3.96 -8.82 0.28
C CYS A 65 -2.99 -9.26 1.38
N LEU A 66 -1.69 -9.25 1.07
CA LEU A 66 -0.62 -9.56 2.00
C LEU A 66 -0.13 -8.32 2.74
N GLY A 67 -0.31 -7.13 2.15
CA GLY A 67 0.26 -5.88 2.66
C GLY A 67 0.45 -4.85 1.57
N VAL A 68 1.32 -3.86 1.82
CA VAL A 68 1.69 -2.81 0.86
C VAL A 68 3.19 -2.84 0.55
N VAL A 69 3.56 -2.52 -0.68
CA VAL A 69 4.97 -2.37 -1.08
C VAL A 69 5.58 -1.14 -0.40
N LEU A 70 6.72 -1.30 0.25
CA LEU A 70 7.50 -0.20 0.82
C LEU A 70 8.65 0.22 -0.13
N PRO A 71 9.26 1.41 0.09
CA PRO A 71 10.49 1.77 -0.59
C PRO A 71 11.56 0.68 -0.49
N ALA A 72 12.36 0.51 -1.54
CA ALA A 72 13.39 -0.52 -1.56
C ALA A 72 14.43 -0.29 -0.46
N VAL A 73 14.87 -1.39 0.14
CA VAL A 73 16.09 -1.46 0.93
C VAL A 73 17.03 -2.36 0.14
N ASP A 74 18.19 -1.82 -0.25
CA ASP A 74 19.08 -2.40 -1.26
C ASP A 74 18.35 -2.64 -2.60
N THR A 75 18.12 -3.90 -2.96
CA THR A 75 17.49 -4.30 -4.24
C THR A 75 16.10 -4.91 -4.05
N ARG A 76 15.54 -4.88 -2.84
CA ARG A 76 14.27 -5.55 -2.52
C ARG A 76 13.32 -4.59 -1.84
N HIS A 77 12.05 -4.65 -2.23
CA HIS A 77 11.00 -3.87 -1.56
C HIS A 77 10.40 -4.70 -0.42
N PRO A 78 10.49 -4.25 0.84
CA PRO A 78 9.72 -4.87 1.91
C PRO A 78 8.22 -4.78 1.62
N VAL A 79 7.44 -5.75 2.10
CA VAL A 79 5.98 -5.71 2.09
C VAL A 79 5.50 -5.55 3.53
N ALA A 80 4.91 -4.40 3.83
CA ALA A 80 4.35 -4.14 5.15
C ALA A 80 3.03 -4.89 5.32
N ALA A 81 3.01 -5.87 6.20
CA ALA A 81 1.80 -6.59 6.56
C ALA A 81 0.84 -5.70 7.39
N PHE A 82 -0.43 -6.12 7.47
CA PHE A 82 -1.50 -5.33 8.07
C PHE A 82 -1.30 -4.96 9.53
N ASP A 83 -0.63 -5.81 10.31
CA ASP A 83 -0.24 -5.52 11.69
C ASP A 83 0.73 -4.34 11.75
N GLY A 84 1.77 -4.35 10.90
CA GLY A 84 2.71 -3.23 10.78
C GLY A 84 2.02 -1.94 10.35
N ILE A 85 1.14 -2.02 9.35
CA ILE A 85 0.34 -0.86 8.89
C ILE A 85 -0.55 -0.34 10.03
N ARG A 86 -1.25 -1.21 10.75
CA ARG A 86 -2.14 -0.83 11.86
C ARG A 86 -1.38 -0.18 13.00
N SER A 87 -0.21 -0.70 13.37
CA SER A 87 0.66 -0.08 14.38
C SER A 87 1.08 1.31 13.94
N ALA A 88 1.58 1.46 12.71
CA ALA A 88 1.98 2.77 12.18
C ALA A 88 0.83 3.79 12.16
N VAL A 89 -0.38 3.36 11.76
CA VAL A 89 -1.57 4.23 11.76
C VAL A 89 -1.96 4.69 13.17
N ARG A 90 -1.79 3.85 14.19
CA ARG A 90 -2.07 4.22 15.59
C ARG A 90 -1.06 5.22 16.16
N GLU A 91 0.15 5.23 15.62
CA GLU A 91 1.22 6.16 16.00
C GLU A 91 1.11 7.51 15.29
N LEU A 92 0.24 7.64 14.28
CA LEU A 92 0.00 8.91 13.62
C LEU A 92 -0.57 9.94 14.62
N PRO A 93 -0.04 11.17 14.65
CA PRO A 93 -0.60 12.25 15.45
C PRO A 93 -2.07 12.46 15.12
N ASP A 94 -2.90 12.78 16.13
CA ASP A 94 -4.27 13.20 15.87
C ASP A 94 -4.19 14.54 15.09
N PRO A 95 -4.76 14.63 13.87
CA PRO A 95 -4.74 15.87 13.10
C PRO A 95 -5.46 17.03 13.83
N SER A 96 -6.24 16.74 14.87
CA SER A 96 -6.92 17.71 15.72
C SER A 96 -6.06 18.23 16.88
N SER A 97 -4.91 17.60 17.13
CA SER A 97 -4.01 17.95 18.24
C SER A 97 -2.89 18.93 17.85
N SER A 98 -2.80 19.31 16.57
CA SER A 98 -1.95 20.41 16.11
C SER A 98 -2.62 21.77 16.41
N THR A 99 -2.74 22.11 17.67
CA THR A 99 -3.15 23.46 18.10
C THR A 99 -1.99 24.42 17.85
N THR A 100 -2.05 25.16 16.75
CA THR A 100 -1.39 26.47 16.67
C THR A 100 -2.36 27.45 17.34
N PRO A 101 -1.97 28.22 18.36
CA PRO A 101 -2.87 29.21 18.93
C PRO A 101 -3.15 30.31 17.89
N ASP A 102 -4.40 30.75 17.86
CA ASP A 102 -4.98 31.89 17.12
C ASP A 102 -5.52 31.63 15.70
N THR A 103 -6.75 31.11 15.65
CA THR A 103 -7.92 31.62 14.89
C THR A 103 -9.08 30.64 15.10
N PRO A 104 -10.33 31.08 15.43
CA PRO A 104 -11.43 30.14 15.63
C PRO A 104 -11.77 29.41 14.33
N ALA A 105 -11.46 28.11 14.29
CA ALA A 105 -11.76 27.24 13.17
C ALA A 105 -13.28 27.09 13.01
N SER A 106 -13.80 27.47 11.83
CA SER A 106 -15.15 27.13 11.41
C SER A 106 -15.30 25.61 11.40
N ALA A 107 -16.30 25.11 12.13
CA ALA A 107 -16.54 23.68 12.32
C ALA A 107 -16.67 22.96 10.97
N SER A 108 -15.72 22.05 10.68
CA SER A 108 -15.78 21.21 9.50
C SER A 108 -16.92 20.19 9.66
N GLY A 109 -18.06 20.53 9.08
CA GLY A 109 -19.18 19.61 8.93
C GLY A 109 -18.72 18.36 8.18
N ARG A 110 -18.90 17.18 8.80
CA ARG A 110 -18.55 15.86 8.26
C ARG A 110 -19.15 15.67 6.86
N TRP A 111 -18.29 15.80 5.85
CA TRP A 111 -18.65 15.82 4.43
C TRP A 111 -19.37 14.55 3.93
N TRP A 112 -19.22 13.42 4.64
CA TRP A 112 -19.83 12.14 4.29
C TRP A 112 -21.31 11.98 4.68
N ARG A 113 -21.96 12.98 5.30
CA ARG A 113 -23.39 12.93 5.64
C ARG A 113 -24.32 13.56 4.60
N ARG A 114 -23.83 14.00 3.43
CA ARG A 114 -24.65 14.65 2.38
C ARG A 114 -25.15 13.72 1.26
N ALA A 115 -25.37 12.45 1.55
CA ALA A 115 -26.03 11.55 0.61
C ALA A 115 -27.15 10.79 1.31
N ARG A 116 -28.33 11.41 1.37
CA ARG A 116 -29.65 10.75 1.42
C ARG A 116 -30.63 11.61 0.66
#